data_AF-A0A2E9XDU1-F1
#
_entry.id   AF-A0A2E9XDU1-F1
#
_cell.length_a   1.000
_cell.length_b   1.000
_cell.length_c   1.000
_cell.angle_alpha   90.00
_cell.angle_beta   90.00
_cell.angle_gamma   90.00
#
_symmetry.space_group_name_H-M   'P 1'
#
loop_
_entity.id
_entity.type
_entity.pdbx_description
1 polymer ?
#
loop_
_entity_poly.entity_id
_entity_poly.type
_entity_poly.pdbx_seq_one_letter_code
_entity_poly.pdbx_strand_id
1 'polypeptide(L)'
;MRVDGQSVGVVKNDKQVSFEVEPGEHSVQVRLMWIASPTISVSLEEGQDLHLETGPNGGVLQAWRIYFAPRTAMFLRASQTT
;
A
#
# COMPACT_ATOMS: atom_id res chain seq x y z
N MET A 1 0.44 -4.96 5.28
CA MET A 1 1.51 -4.07 4.80
C MET A 1 2.76 -4.90 4.61
N ARG A 2 3.44 -4.73 3.48
CA ARG A 2 4.74 -5.33 3.22
C ARG A 2 5.75 -4.26 2.81
N VAL A 3 6.95 -4.37 3.35
CA VAL A 3 8.14 -3.60 2.98
C VAL A 3 9.22 -4.60 2.64
N ASP A 4 9.86 -4.47 1.48
CA ASP A 4 10.93 -5.36 1.00
C ASP A 4 10.54 -6.84 1.00
N GLY A 5 9.28 -7.09 0.64
CA GLY A 5 8.68 -8.42 0.62
C GLY A 5 8.31 -8.98 2.00
N GLN A 6 8.73 -8.35 3.10
CA GLN A 6 8.44 -8.77 4.47
C GLN A 6 7.18 -8.12 5.01
N SER A 7 6.40 -8.86 5.80
CA SER A 7 5.17 -8.33 6.41
C SER A 7 5.49 -7.52 7.66
N VAL A 8 5.37 -6.20 7.57
CA VAL A 8 5.67 -5.28 8.69
C VAL A 8 4.45 -4.96 9.56
N GLY A 9 3.24 -5.28 9.12
CA GLY A 9 2.05 -5.14 9.95
C GLY A 9 0.72 -5.09 9.18
N VAL A 10 -0.34 -4.76 9.90
CA VAL A 10 -1.72 -4.73 9.39
C VAL A 10 -2.29 -3.32 9.51
N VAL A 11 -2.82 -2.81 8.40
CA VAL A 11 -3.59 -1.56 8.37
C VAL A 11 -5.06 -1.94 8.37
N LYS A 12 -5.82 -1.46 9.37
CA LYS A 12 -7.28 -1.69 9.46
C LYS A 12 -8.03 -0.63 8.66
N ASN A 13 -9.29 -0.92 8.29
CA ASN A 13 -10.14 0.07 7.65
C ASN A 13 -10.21 1.37 8.46
N ASP A 14 -10.12 2.50 7.76
CA ASP A 14 -10.18 3.86 8.32
C ASP A 14 -9.15 4.13 9.43
N LYS A 15 -8.04 3.36 9.44
CA LYS A 15 -6.93 3.54 10.38
C LYS A 15 -5.65 3.86 9.63
N GLN A 16 -4.88 4.75 10.22
CA GLN A 16 -3.49 5.01 9.85
C GLN A 16 -2.58 4.22 10.77
N VAL A 17 -1.49 3.69 10.21
CA VAL A 17 -0.43 3.01 10.94
C VAL A 17 0.90 3.51 10.40
N SER A 18 1.80 3.90 11.30
CA SER A 18 3.17 4.27 10.95
C SER A 18 4.11 3.09 11.18
N PHE A 19 5.08 2.93 10.30
CA PHE A 19 6.11 1.89 10.39
C PHE A 19 7.46 2.58 10.25
N GLU A 20 8.37 2.29 11.18
CA GLU A 20 9.75 2.73 11.06
C GLU A 20 10.50 1.79 10.09
N VAL A 21 11.27 2.39 9.20
CA VAL A 21 12.13 1.70 8.23
C VAL A 21 13.48 2.39 8.20
N GLU A 22 14.52 1.66 7.80
CA GLU A 22 15.85 2.27 7.61
C GLU A 22 15.79 3.29 6.46
N PRO A 23 16.71 4.28 6.40
CA PRO A 23 16.82 5.14 5.24
C PRO A 23 17.26 4.36 4.00
N GLY A 24 16.70 4.67 2.83
CA GLY A 24 17.05 4.02 1.57
C GLY A 24 15.88 3.76 0.63
N GLU A 25 16.12 2.92 -0.36
CA GLU A 25 15.08 2.46 -1.29
C GLU A 25 14.32 1.26 -0.73
N HIS A 26 13.00 1.39 -0.68
CA HIS A 26 12.10 0.35 -0.19
C HIS A 26 11.02 0.03 -1.21
N SER A 27 10.70 -1.26 -1.29
CA SER A 27 9.56 -1.75 -2.07
C SER A 27 8.36 -1.97 -1.16
N VAL A 28 7.24 -1.30 -1.45
CA VAL A 28 6.06 -1.29 -0.59
C VAL A 28 4.86 -1.90 -1.30
N GLN A 29 4.12 -2.74 -0.59
CA GLN A 29 2.89 -3.38 -1.09
C GLN A 29 1.86 -3.59 0.02
N VAL A 30 0.58 -3.41 -0.30
CA VAL A 30 -0.52 -3.82 0.57
C VAL A 30 -1.17 -5.08 0.01
N ARG A 31 -1.51 -6.01 0.91
CA ARG A 31 -2.21 -7.25 0.59
C ARG A 31 -3.41 -7.42 1.51
N LEU A 32 -4.53 -7.85 0.92
CA LEU A 32 -5.75 -8.21 1.61
C LEU A 32 -6.21 -9.57 1.10
N MET A 33 -6.21 -10.61 1.94
CA MET A 33 -6.56 -11.98 1.53
C MET A 33 -5.75 -12.45 0.30
N TRP A 34 -6.41 -12.75 -0.83
CA TRP A 34 -5.79 -13.16 -2.09
C TRP A 34 -5.55 -11.99 -3.08
N ILE A 35 -5.97 -10.77 -2.74
CA ILE A 35 -5.74 -9.58 -3.58
C ILE A 35 -4.57 -8.75 -3.07
N ALA A 36 -3.92 -8.02 -3.97
CA ALA A 36 -2.77 -7.18 -3.65
C ALA A 36 -2.79 -5.90 -4.48
N SER A 37 -2.21 -4.84 -3.91
CA SER A 37 -1.87 -3.64 -4.67
C SER A 37 -0.67 -3.93 -5.60
N PRO A 38 -0.44 -3.06 -6.60
CA PRO A 38 0.89 -2.91 -7.19
C PRO A 38 1.95 -2.68 -6.12
N THR A 39 3.16 -3.16 -6.38
CA THR A 39 4.34 -2.78 -5.60
C THR A 39 4.82 -1.42 -6.10
N ILE A 40 5.11 -0.51 -5.17
CA ILE A 40 5.73 0.79 -5.48
C ILE A 40 7.11 0.86 -4.84
N SER A 41 8.06 1.48 -5.52
CA SER A 41 9.37 1.79 -4.94
C SER A 41 9.35 3.22 -4.39
N VAL A 42 9.84 3.38 -3.17
CA VAL A 42 9.94 4.67 -2.49
C VAL A 42 11.36 4.85 -1.98
N SER A 43 11.86 6.09 -1.98
CA SER A 43 13.14 6.44 -1.38
C SER A 43 12.86 7.34 -0.18
N LEU A 44 13.44 7.00 0.97
CA LEU A 44 13.27 7.71 2.23
C LEU A 44 14.63 8.15 2.76
N GLU A 45 14.74 9.44 3.07
CA GLU A 45 15.87 10.00 3.79
C GLU A 45 15.70 9.85 5.31
N GLU A 46 16.79 10.03 6.06
CA GLU A 46 16.74 9.98 7.52
C GLU A 46 15.82 11.08 8.07
N GLY A 47 14.86 10.67 8.92
CA GLY A 47 13.86 11.56 9.49
C GLY A 47 12.74 11.97 8.53
N GLN A 48 12.69 11.41 7.32
CA GLN A 48 11.61 11.67 6.36
C GLN A 48 10.40 10.78 6.63
N ASP A 49 9.22 11.41 6.71
CA ASP A 49 7.94 10.72 6.71
C ASP A 49 7.34 10.66 5.29
N LEU A 50 6.78 9.50 4.94
CA LEU A 50 5.99 9.32 3.72
C LEU A 50 4.62 8.75 4.05
N HIS A 51 3.59 9.48 3.66
CA HIS A 51 2.22 9.03 3.79
C HIS A 51 1.79 8.28 2.52
N LEU A 52 1.34 7.05 2.70
CA LEU A 52 0.77 6.23 1.64
C LEU A 52 -0.73 6.02 1.88
N GLU A 53 -1.51 6.10 0.82
CA GLU A 53 -2.93 5.81 0.82
C GLU A 53 -3.19 4.51 0.04
N THR A 54 -4.12 3.69 0.54
CA THR A 54 -4.56 2.46 -0.11
C THR A 54 -6.07 2.31 -0.01
N GLY A 55 -6.65 1.65 -1.01
CA GLY A 55 -8.09 1.39 -1.07
C GLY A 55 -8.46 0.51 -2.27
N PRO A 56 -9.73 0.16 -2.41
CA PRO A 56 -10.23 -0.52 -3.59
C PRO A 56 -10.01 0.35 -4.83
N ASN A 57 -9.66 -0.29 -5.94
CA ASN A 57 -9.48 0.40 -7.21
C ASN A 57 -10.81 0.44 -7.97
N GLY A 58 -11.43 1.61 -8.01
CA GLY A 58 -12.74 1.84 -8.63
C GLY A 58 -13.92 1.69 -7.66
N GLY A 59 -15.10 2.13 -8.10
CA GLY A 59 -16.35 2.00 -7.34
C GLY A 59 -16.97 0.60 -7.41
N VAL A 60 -18.18 0.44 -6.86
CA VAL A 60 -18.89 -0.86 -6.77
C VAL A 60 -18.98 -1.61 -8.11
N LEU A 61 -19.15 -0.88 -9.23
CA LEU A 61 -19.20 -1.46 -10.58
C LEU A 61 -17.88 -2.14 -11.01
N GLN A 62 -16.75 -1.83 -10.37
CA GLN A 62 -15.44 -2.43 -10.65
C GLN A 62 -15.07 -3.54 -9.66
N ALA A 63 -15.97 -3.93 -8.75
CA ALA A 63 -15.72 -4.98 -7.75
C ALA A 63 -15.41 -6.35 -8.38
N TRP A 64 -15.78 -6.59 -9.64
CA TRP A 64 -15.39 -7.80 -10.39
C TRP A 64 -13.88 -8.00 -10.45
N ARG A 65 -13.07 -6.93 -10.31
CA ARG A 65 -11.60 -7.00 -10.24
C ARG A 65 -11.12 -7.86 -9.07
N ILE A 66 -11.88 -7.96 -7.98
CA ILE A 66 -11.55 -8.81 -6.83
C ILE A 66 -11.39 -10.28 -7.23
N TYR A 67 -12.16 -10.72 -8.24
CA TYR A 67 -12.15 -12.09 -8.73
C TYR A 67 -11.29 -12.25 -9.99
N PHE A 68 -11.36 -11.31 -10.94
CA PHE A 68 -10.72 -11.45 -12.26
C PHE A 68 -9.45 -10.63 -12.47
N ALA A 69 -9.17 -9.64 -11.62
CA ALA A 69 -7.98 -8.79 -11.70
C ALA A 69 -7.37 -8.50 -10.31
N PRO A 70 -7.03 -9.53 -9.52
CA PRO A 70 -6.71 -9.39 -8.10
C PRO A 70 -5.47 -8.54 -7.80
N ARG A 71 -4.57 -8.37 -8.77
CA ARG A 71 -3.35 -7.53 -8.67
C ARG A 71 -3.59 -6.04 -8.88
N THR A 72 -4.77 -5.68 -9.38
CA THR A 72 -5.12 -4.29 -9.69
C THR A 72 -6.43 -3.89 -9.00
N ALA A 73 -7.00 -4.78 -8.18
CA ALA A 73 -8.19 -4.57 -7.36
C ALA A 73 -7.97 -3.55 -6.23
N MET A 74 -6.71 -3.27 -5.87
CA MET A 74 -6.34 -2.25 -4.88
C MET A 74 -5.35 -1.26 -5.48
N PHE A 75 -5.38 -0.02 -5.01
CA PHE A 75 -4.33 0.96 -5.25
C PHE A 75 -3.43 1.12 -4.02
N LEU A 76 -2.20 1.58 -4.28
CA LEU A 76 -1.29 2.10 -3.26
C LEU A 76 -0.56 3.28 -3.89
N ARG A 77 -0.62 4.45 -3.26
CA ARG A 77 -0.01 5.68 -3.80
C ARG A 77 0.49 6.59 -2.68
N ALA A 78 1.46 7.43 -2.98
CA ALA A 78 1.82 8.54 -2.11
C ALA A 78 0.64 9.51 -1.99
N SER A 79 0.30 9.87 -0.75
CA SER A 79 -0.64 10.92 -0.44
C SER A 79 0.14 12.23 -0.32
N GLN A 80 -0.14 13.20 -1.19
CA GLN A 80 0.41 14.55 -1.02
C GLN A 80 -0.43 15.28 0.03
N THR A 81 0.16 15.58 1.19
CA THR A 81 -0.42 16.53 2.13
C THR A 81 -0.26 17.92 1.51
N THR A 82 -1.36 18.55 1.09
CA THR A 82 -1.39 19.98 0.71
C THR A 82 -1.32 20.84 1.97
#